data_AF-A0A2P4ZT74-F1
#
_entry.id   AF-A0A2P4ZT74-F1
#
_cell.length_a   1.000
_cell.length_b   1.000
_cell.length_c   1.000
_cell.angle_alpha   90.00
_cell.angle_beta   90.00
_cell.angle_gamma   90.00
#
_symmetry.space_group_name_H-M   'P 1'
#
loop_
_entity.id
_entity.type
_entity.pdbx_description
1 polymer ?
#
loop_
_entity_poly.entity_id
_entity_poly.type
_entity_poly.pdbx_seq_one_letter_code
_entity_poly.pdbx_strand_id
1 'polypeptide(L)'
;MNPVEQAFSDSLNDRGPDKSISTNKDRESVHRPLHEDEALCSYILSTVKAPAGALKIRQSTIPDSGSGLFTTRDLAAGELIFTSVPLVLCAEVGDSKEACDFCFQQRRRAIHPVEDRLAHPGETLPDVYKCMGCNLYQYCSESCWQRAWDTGHLYECGLLAGAPYELDIRMLYRILILLRKKVLLPEQVRALARLAHEQDKYEQFSSDWQGVKDIAAEAKQRMKSELDVADVLKLYCLIRCNSVPVDQTFRNSPLGSAIDLGAAMMNHNCEPSIVIVFNSTRVEVRAARNIKAGEELQHCYRDIAYDCTFRSPRIAARYQFKCQCDRCIRESNRHYEGASPDIDDPIIHILATQGDLFAFIEKAKIQALGFGKSFDVSTLLADIANITEEGHAGRRWPDDLEPLPIALKSLAALCEAQGDIINTLKIRVRALGYAKYRNTLPYAEDLIDFVVSLRAFTMYPHRKVVLDGPLPKFKEFEDFCVGHMCALYALMVRFYGEQGRVTRIIRDVMHEEIDKYYGPRPPTRPFRRKFKASHETILKWAGVDAKHWIVEIS
;
A
#
# COMPACT_ATOMS: atom_id res chain seq x y z
N MET A 1 38.26 -3.57 -2.00
CA MET A 1 36.90 -4.11 -1.89
C MET A 1 36.94 -5.30 -0.95
N ASN A 2 36.06 -5.35 0.05
CA ASN A 2 35.93 -6.54 0.87
C ASN A 2 35.25 -7.68 0.06
N PRO A 3 35.41 -8.97 0.43
CA PRO A 3 34.91 -10.08 -0.39
C PRO A 3 33.40 -10.05 -0.71
N VAL A 4 32.58 -9.50 0.19
CA VAL A 4 31.12 -9.44 0.01
C VAL A 4 30.74 -8.32 -0.97
N GLU A 5 31.39 -7.16 -0.90
CA GLU A 5 31.24 -6.10 -1.89
C GLU A 5 31.80 -6.53 -3.27
N GLN A 6 32.94 -7.23 -3.30
CA GLN A 6 33.47 -7.78 -4.54
C GLN A 6 32.49 -8.77 -5.19
N ALA A 7 31.91 -9.69 -4.40
CA ALA A 7 30.92 -10.63 -4.89
C ALA A 7 29.66 -9.94 -5.44
N PHE A 8 29.25 -8.80 -4.87
CA PHE A 8 28.16 -7.98 -5.41
C PHE A 8 28.53 -7.41 -6.79
N SER A 9 29.71 -6.80 -6.91
CA SER A 9 30.23 -6.24 -8.17
C SER A 9 30.38 -7.31 -9.26
N ASP A 10 30.92 -8.47 -8.91
CA ASP A 10 31.08 -9.59 -9.83
C ASP A 10 29.71 -10.12 -10.31
N SER A 11 28.75 -10.24 -9.38
CA SER A 11 27.39 -10.72 -9.70
C SER A 11 26.59 -9.72 -10.54
N LEU A 12 26.78 -8.41 -10.31
CA LEU A 12 26.18 -7.36 -11.14
C LEU A 12 26.65 -7.42 -12.58
N ASN A 13 27.83 -7.97 -12.85
CA ASN A 13 28.44 -8.02 -14.18
C ASN A 13 28.42 -9.43 -14.78
N ASP A 14 27.74 -10.39 -14.15
CA ASP A 14 27.60 -11.76 -14.63
C ASP A 14 26.81 -11.79 -15.95
N ARG A 15 27.51 -12.15 -17.03
CA ARG A 15 26.96 -12.29 -18.39
C ARG A 15 26.60 -13.73 -18.74
N GLY A 16 26.76 -14.67 -17.81
CA GLY A 16 26.64 -16.11 -18.08
C GLY A 16 27.80 -16.66 -18.93
N PRO A 17 27.81 -17.99 -19.15
CA PRO A 17 28.93 -18.68 -19.81
C PRO A 17 28.99 -18.53 -21.34
N ASP A 18 28.02 -17.88 -22.00
CA ASP A 18 27.89 -17.93 -23.46
C ASP A 18 27.74 -16.54 -24.10
N LYS A 19 28.87 -15.95 -24.50
CA LYS A 19 29.11 -15.36 -25.84
C LYS A 19 30.45 -14.63 -25.91
N SER A 20 31.37 -15.25 -26.66
CA SER A 20 32.26 -14.52 -27.54
C SER A 20 31.45 -14.02 -28.75
N ILE A 21 31.78 -12.83 -29.26
CA ILE A 21 31.30 -12.19 -30.51
C ILE A 21 30.00 -11.36 -30.41
N SER A 22 30.16 -10.04 -30.38
CA SER A 22 29.39 -9.11 -31.24
C SER A 22 30.15 -7.79 -31.40
N THR A 23 30.68 -7.56 -32.59
CA THR A 23 31.19 -6.27 -33.06
C THR A 23 30.06 -5.51 -33.76
N ASN A 24 29.29 -4.69 -33.03
CA ASN A 24 28.75 -3.39 -33.46
C ASN A 24 27.67 -2.87 -32.50
N LYS A 25 27.84 -1.60 -32.11
CA LYS A 25 26.88 -0.53 -31.79
C LYS A 25 25.51 -0.74 -31.10
N ASP A 26 25.11 -1.92 -30.65
CA ASP A 26 23.96 -2.09 -29.74
C ASP A 26 24.45 -2.59 -28.38
N ARG A 27 24.75 -1.64 -27.48
CA ARG A 27 25.11 -1.92 -26.08
C ARG A 27 23.82 -2.10 -25.26
N GLU A 28 23.04 -3.14 -25.53
CA GLU A 28 22.15 -3.67 -24.50
C GLU A 28 22.96 -4.63 -23.64
N SER A 29 23.14 -4.33 -22.36
CA SER A 29 23.79 -5.25 -21.42
C SER A 29 22.84 -6.42 -21.15
N VAL A 30 22.85 -7.43 -22.02
CA VAL A 30 22.01 -8.62 -21.85
C VAL A 30 22.59 -9.46 -20.71
N HIS A 31 22.20 -9.16 -19.48
CA HIS A 31 22.37 -10.07 -18.36
C HIS A 31 21.59 -11.36 -18.65
N ARG A 32 22.16 -12.50 -18.26
CA ARG A 32 21.43 -13.77 -18.27
C ARG A 32 20.12 -13.60 -17.48
N PRO A 33 18.94 -13.91 -18.04
CA PRO A 33 17.68 -13.84 -17.32
C PRO A 33 17.73 -14.68 -16.03
N LEU A 34 17.16 -14.15 -14.94
CA LEU A 34 17.22 -14.81 -13.62
C LEU A 34 16.58 -16.21 -13.67
N HIS A 35 15.48 -16.39 -14.39
CA HIS A 35 14.80 -17.68 -14.55
C HIS A 35 15.63 -18.77 -15.26
N GLU A 36 16.73 -18.41 -15.91
CA GLU A 36 17.64 -19.40 -16.51
C GLU A 36 18.69 -19.90 -15.50
N ASP A 37 18.89 -19.22 -14.38
CA ASP A 37 19.82 -19.60 -13.32
C ASP A 37 19.12 -20.48 -12.28
N GLU A 38 19.09 -21.80 -12.53
CA GLU A 38 18.36 -22.77 -11.69
C GLU A 38 18.81 -22.77 -10.23
N ALA A 39 20.11 -22.57 -9.98
CA ALA A 39 20.66 -22.51 -8.63
C ALA A 39 20.15 -21.29 -7.88
N LEU A 40 20.13 -20.13 -8.55
CA LEU A 40 19.63 -18.89 -7.96
C LEU A 40 18.11 -18.92 -7.77
N CYS A 41 17.37 -19.48 -8.73
CA CYS A 41 15.93 -19.71 -8.60
C CYS A 41 15.62 -20.58 -7.39
N SER A 42 16.34 -21.70 -7.24
CA SER A 42 16.20 -22.61 -6.10
C SER A 42 16.50 -21.91 -4.78
N TYR A 43 17.53 -21.05 -4.76
CA TYR A 43 17.84 -20.23 -3.59
C TYR A 43 16.71 -19.27 -3.23
N ILE A 44 16.22 -18.47 -4.18
CA ILE A 44 15.12 -17.52 -3.93
C ILE A 44 13.88 -18.27 -3.42
N LEU A 45 13.52 -19.39 -4.06
CA LEU A 45 12.41 -20.23 -3.59
C LEU A 45 12.63 -20.83 -2.20
N SER A 46 13.88 -21.03 -1.77
CA SER A 46 14.19 -21.49 -0.40
C SER A 46 14.02 -20.39 0.66
N THR A 47 14.04 -19.11 0.26
CA THR A 47 13.80 -17.97 1.17
C THR A 47 12.33 -17.75 1.50
N VAL A 48 11.42 -18.37 0.74
CA VAL A 48 9.99 -18.34 0.99
C VAL A 48 9.53 -19.65 1.64
N LYS A 49 8.61 -19.53 2.61
CA LYS A 49 7.94 -20.69 3.22
C LYS A 49 6.64 -20.96 2.47
N ALA A 50 6.67 -21.95 1.59
CA ALA A 50 5.54 -22.46 0.82
C ALA A 50 5.52 -24.01 0.87
N PRO A 51 4.40 -24.68 0.52
CA PRO A 51 4.42 -26.13 0.34
C PRO A 51 5.47 -26.54 -0.71
N ALA A 52 6.14 -27.68 -0.48
CA ALA A 52 7.23 -28.13 -1.35
C ALA A 52 6.75 -28.27 -2.81
N GLY A 53 7.51 -27.69 -3.74
CA GLY A 53 7.19 -27.72 -5.18
C GLY A 53 5.98 -26.89 -5.60
N ALA A 54 5.35 -26.12 -4.70
CA ALA A 54 4.16 -25.31 -4.99
C ALA A 54 4.44 -24.08 -5.86
N LEU A 55 5.70 -23.63 -5.92
CA LEU A 55 6.13 -22.42 -6.61
C LEU A 55 7.28 -22.71 -7.58
N LYS A 56 7.31 -21.97 -8.69
CA LYS A 56 8.39 -22.01 -9.68
C LYS A 56 8.68 -20.62 -10.23
N ILE A 57 9.96 -20.32 -10.46
CA ILE A 57 10.38 -19.12 -11.20
C ILE A 57 10.59 -19.53 -12.66
N ARG A 58 10.01 -18.78 -13.60
CA ARG A 58 10.05 -19.04 -15.05
C ARG A 58 10.08 -17.72 -15.81
N GLN A 59 10.21 -17.77 -17.14
CA GLN A 59 9.93 -16.61 -17.98
C GLN A 59 8.49 -16.12 -17.75
N SER A 60 8.31 -14.81 -17.62
CA SER A 60 6.99 -14.19 -17.43
C SER A 60 6.10 -14.43 -18.64
N THR A 61 4.80 -14.52 -18.40
CA THR A 61 3.78 -14.52 -19.47
C THR A 61 3.48 -13.12 -19.98
N ILE A 62 3.90 -12.08 -19.26
CA ILE A 62 3.81 -10.70 -19.71
C ILE A 62 5.01 -10.44 -20.65
N PRO A 63 4.76 -9.96 -21.89
CA PRO A 63 5.83 -9.62 -22.82
C PRO A 63 6.88 -8.71 -22.19
N ASP A 64 8.16 -9.00 -22.47
CA ASP A 64 9.32 -8.21 -22.05
C ASP A 64 9.47 -7.99 -20.52
N SER A 65 8.76 -8.75 -19.70
CA SER A 65 8.80 -8.64 -18.22
C SER A 65 9.81 -9.58 -17.56
N GLY A 66 10.65 -10.26 -18.34
CA GLY A 66 11.74 -11.09 -17.84
C GLY A 66 11.25 -12.32 -17.07
N SER A 67 11.53 -12.38 -15.77
CA SER A 67 11.22 -13.53 -14.92
C SER A 67 9.94 -13.30 -14.12
N GLY A 68 9.20 -14.36 -13.82
CA GLY A 68 7.97 -14.33 -13.03
C GLY A 68 7.87 -15.51 -12.06
N LEU A 69 7.09 -15.35 -11.00
CA LEU A 69 6.76 -16.40 -10.03
C LEU A 69 5.42 -17.06 -10.38
N PHE A 70 5.37 -18.39 -10.37
CA PHE A 70 4.21 -19.18 -10.79
C PHE A 70 3.80 -20.18 -9.70
N THR A 71 2.50 -20.45 -9.60
CA THR A 71 1.99 -21.57 -8.81
C THR A 71 1.98 -22.87 -9.63
N THR A 72 2.20 -24.01 -8.99
CA THR A 72 2.08 -25.35 -9.62
C THR A 72 0.78 -26.07 -9.25
N ARG A 73 -0.07 -25.42 -8.47
CA ARG A 73 -1.34 -25.97 -7.96
C ARG A 73 -2.44 -24.92 -8.00
N ASP A 74 -3.68 -25.39 -7.99
CA ASP A 74 -4.85 -24.53 -7.79
C ASP A 74 -4.80 -23.90 -6.38
N LEU A 75 -5.21 -22.63 -6.30
CA LEU A 75 -5.28 -21.82 -5.09
C LEU A 75 -6.68 -21.23 -4.97
N ALA A 76 -7.28 -21.33 -3.79
CA ALA A 76 -8.56 -20.69 -3.50
C ALA A 76 -8.37 -19.21 -3.11
N ALA A 77 -9.36 -18.36 -3.37
CA ALA A 77 -9.33 -16.97 -2.93
C ALA A 77 -9.18 -16.86 -1.39
N GLY A 78 -8.23 -16.05 -0.92
CA GLY A 78 -7.86 -15.87 0.48
C GLY A 78 -6.80 -16.85 0.99
N GLU A 79 -6.44 -17.86 0.21
CA GLU A 79 -5.46 -18.86 0.61
C GLU A 79 -4.05 -18.25 0.75
N LEU A 80 -3.35 -18.64 1.81
CA LEU A 80 -1.94 -18.30 2.01
C LEU A 80 -1.06 -19.08 1.04
N ILE A 81 -0.37 -18.35 0.16
CA ILE A 81 0.50 -18.93 -0.86
C ILE A 81 1.88 -19.19 -0.26
N PHE A 82 2.49 -18.15 0.30
CA PHE A 82 3.77 -18.26 1.01
C PHE A 82 3.95 -17.12 2.00
N THR A 83 4.99 -17.26 2.82
CA THR A 83 5.49 -16.16 3.64
C THR A 83 6.99 -16.04 3.56
N SER A 84 7.54 -14.88 3.83
CA SER A 84 8.99 -14.65 3.81
C SER A 84 9.40 -13.59 4.84
N VAL A 85 10.69 -13.56 5.14
CA VAL A 85 11.31 -12.46 5.87
C VAL A 85 12.07 -11.62 4.84
N PRO A 86 11.75 -10.33 4.69
CA PRO A 86 12.46 -9.47 3.76
C PRO A 86 13.95 -9.44 4.03
N LEU A 87 14.74 -9.33 2.97
CA LEU A 87 16.19 -9.15 3.05
C LEU A 87 16.54 -7.84 3.76
N VAL A 88 15.81 -6.77 3.45
CA VAL A 88 15.98 -5.42 4.01
C VAL A 88 14.60 -4.83 4.28
N LEU A 89 14.48 -4.10 5.38
CA LEU A 89 13.30 -3.36 5.81
C LEU A 89 13.76 -1.99 6.29
N CYS A 90 13.06 -0.90 5.93
CA CYS A 90 13.27 0.44 6.49
C CYS A 90 11.92 1.10 6.77
N ALA A 91 11.67 1.60 7.99
CA ALA A 91 10.43 2.32 8.30
C ALA A 91 10.49 3.77 7.85
N GLU A 92 9.35 4.44 7.68
CA GLU A 92 9.28 5.90 7.51
C GLU A 92 9.81 6.62 8.76
N VAL A 93 10.49 7.75 8.55
CA VAL A 93 11.08 8.57 9.61
C VAL A 93 10.86 10.05 9.31
N GLY A 94 11.05 10.90 10.32
CA GLY A 94 10.92 12.34 10.20
C GLY A 94 9.83 12.91 11.10
N ASP A 95 9.70 14.24 11.09
CA ASP A 95 8.74 14.93 11.94
C ASP A 95 7.32 14.57 11.51
N SER A 96 6.45 14.24 12.49
CA SER A 96 5.10 13.66 12.33
C SER A 96 5.00 12.19 11.90
N LYS A 97 6.12 11.51 11.63
CA LYS A 97 6.14 10.06 11.37
C LYS A 97 6.24 9.32 12.70
N GLU A 98 5.40 8.31 12.92
CA GLU A 98 5.26 7.63 14.22
C GLU A 98 5.40 6.10 14.11
N ALA A 99 6.07 5.61 13.05
CA ALA A 99 6.38 4.20 12.90
C ALA A 99 7.67 3.83 13.67
N CYS A 100 7.66 2.69 14.35
CA CYS A 100 8.87 2.10 14.92
C CYS A 100 9.75 1.49 13.82
N ASP A 101 11.06 1.79 13.78
CA ASP A 101 11.97 1.27 12.74
C ASP A 101 12.17 -0.26 12.80
N PHE A 102 11.87 -0.88 13.94
CA PHE A 102 11.98 -2.32 14.10
C PHE A 102 10.68 -3.07 13.77
N CYS A 103 9.59 -2.78 14.47
CA CYS A 103 8.35 -3.56 14.36
C CYS A 103 7.30 -2.95 13.41
N PHE A 104 7.59 -1.77 12.83
CA PHE A 104 6.71 -1.01 11.93
C PHE A 104 5.38 -0.57 12.53
N GLN A 105 5.23 -0.73 13.84
CA GLN A 105 4.06 -0.30 14.55
C GLN A 105 3.90 1.22 14.49
N GLN A 106 2.76 1.68 13.96
CA GLN A 106 2.40 3.09 13.88
C GLN A 106 1.37 3.45 14.95
N ARG A 107 1.34 4.72 15.34
CA ARG A 107 0.42 5.24 16.34
C ARG A 107 -0.82 5.92 15.80
N ARG A 108 -0.80 6.58 14.64
CA ARG A 108 -1.99 7.28 14.12
C ARG A 108 -3.07 6.37 13.53
N ARG A 109 -3.29 5.15 14.03
CA ARG A 109 -4.17 4.13 13.44
C ARG A 109 -5.33 3.73 14.34
N ALA A 110 -6.36 3.17 13.70
CA ALA A 110 -7.52 2.58 14.35
C ALA A 110 -7.16 1.39 15.27
N ILE A 111 -6.02 0.73 15.03
CA ILE A 111 -5.55 -0.40 15.83
C ILE A 111 -4.53 0.11 16.84
N HIS A 112 -4.72 -0.24 18.11
CA HIS A 112 -3.78 0.15 19.15
C HIS A 112 -2.40 -0.47 18.86
N PRO A 113 -1.32 0.32 18.98
CA PRO A 113 0.02 -0.17 18.73
C PRO A 113 0.33 -1.31 19.70
N VAL A 114 0.36 -1.07 21.00
CA VAL A 114 0.92 -2.04 21.95
C VAL A 114 -0.07 -3.17 22.31
N GLU A 115 -1.37 -2.93 22.15
CA GLU A 115 -2.43 -3.79 22.68
C GLU A 115 -3.27 -4.32 21.53
N ASP A 116 -3.76 -5.55 21.65
CA ASP A 116 -4.58 -6.20 20.63
C ASP A 116 -6.04 -5.71 20.72
N ARG A 117 -6.26 -4.42 20.48
CA ARG A 117 -7.58 -3.78 20.44
C ARG A 117 -7.63 -2.63 19.43
N LEU A 118 -8.82 -2.10 19.17
CA LEU A 118 -8.96 -0.81 18.50
C LEU A 118 -8.58 0.33 19.47
N ALA A 119 -7.93 1.36 18.95
CA ALA A 119 -7.66 2.59 19.67
C ALA A 119 -8.97 3.35 19.92
N HIS A 120 -9.12 3.96 21.09
CA HIS A 120 -10.27 4.79 21.40
C HIS A 120 -10.14 6.16 20.71
N PRO A 121 -11.25 6.78 20.27
CA PRO A 121 -11.20 8.14 19.72
C PRO A 121 -10.59 9.12 20.73
N GLY A 122 -9.54 9.84 20.32
CA GLY A 122 -8.84 10.80 21.17
C GLY A 122 -7.89 10.18 22.20
N GLU A 123 -7.65 8.87 22.14
CA GLU A 123 -6.67 8.20 22.99
C GLU A 123 -5.25 8.70 22.70
N THR A 124 -4.57 9.19 23.72
CA THR A 124 -3.14 9.47 23.67
C THR A 124 -2.37 8.16 23.72
N LEU A 125 -1.74 7.80 22.61
CA LEU A 125 -0.84 6.66 22.57
C LEU A 125 0.49 7.03 23.23
N PRO A 126 1.31 6.05 23.69
CA PRO A 126 2.57 6.37 24.39
C PRO A 126 3.54 7.17 23.49
N ASP A 127 4.79 7.48 23.89
CA ASP A 127 5.79 8.17 23.04
C ASP A 127 6.79 7.21 22.36
N VAL A 128 7.32 7.59 21.19
CA VAL A 128 8.32 6.82 20.44
C VAL A 128 9.63 7.52 20.71
N TYR A 129 10.64 6.75 21.07
CA TYR A 129 11.90 7.32 21.51
C TYR A 129 12.86 7.36 20.33
N LYS A 130 13.31 8.56 19.95
CA LYS A 130 14.37 8.74 18.96
C LYS A 130 15.69 8.21 19.52
N CYS A 131 16.44 7.50 18.69
CA CYS A 131 17.79 7.06 19.04
C CYS A 131 18.69 8.28 19.26
N MET A 132 19.29 8.39 20.45
CA MET A 132 20.14 9.52 20.80
C MET A 132 21.43 9.60 19.96
N GLY A 133 21.87 8.49 19.37
CA GLY A 133 23.08 8.47 18.54
C GLY A 133 22.87 9.04 17.14
N CYS A 134 21.88 8.54 16.40
CA CYS A 134 21.63 8.99 15.02
C CYS A 134 20.62 10.13 14.92
N ASN A 135 19.77 10.31 15.94
CA ASN A 135 18.62 11.23 15.95
C ASN A 135 17.65 11.07 14.75
N LEU A 136 17.62 9.88 14.14
CA LEU A 136 16.83 9.58 12.95
C LEU A 136 15.78 8.51 13.21
N TYR A 137 16.22 7.33 13.67
CA TYR A 137 15.34 6.21 13.94
C TYR A 137 14.67 6.33 15.29
N GLN A 138 13.49 5.74 15.40
CA GLN A 138 12.65 5.80 16.58
C GLN A 138 12.02 4.44 16.91
N TYR A 139 11.75 4.23 18.19
CA TYR A 139 11.34 2.92 18.70
C TYR A 139 10.19 3.04 19.70
N CYS A 140 9.25 2.09 19.64
CA CYS A 140 8.12 2.05 20.56
C CYS A 140 8.46 1.49 21.94
N SER A 141 9.62 0.83 22.08
CA SER A 141 10.09 0.24 23.34
C SER A 141 11.60 0.02 23.31
N GLU A 142 12.19 -0.10 24.50
CA GLU A 142 13.60 -0.50 24.67
C GLU A 142 13.89 -1.85 24.01
N SER A 143 12.96 -2.81 24.08
CA SER A 143 13.09 -4.10 23.40
C SER A 143 13.17 -3.97 21.87
N CYS A 144 12.40 -3.07 21.26
CA CYS A 144 12.52 -2.80 19.82
C CYS A 144 13.84 -2.11 19.47
N TRP A 145 14.31 -1.18 20.31
CA TRP A 145 15.61 -0.53 20.13
C TRP A 145 16.75 -1.55 20.20
N GLN A 146 16.79 -2.40 21.24
CA GLN A 146 17.84 -3.41 21.41
C GLN A 146 17.87 -4.40 20.24
N ARG A 147 16.70 -4.90 19.81
CA ARG A 147 16.64 -5.82 18.65
C ARG A 147 17.08 -5.15 17.35
N ALA A 148 16.73 -3.89 17.13
CA ALA A 148 17.24 -3.14 15.97
C ALA A 148 18.76 -2.94 16.05
N TRP A 149 19.27 -2.64 17.25
CA TRP A 149 20.70 -2.51 17.51
C TRP A 149 21.46 -3.78 17.13
N ASP A 150 21.00 -4.92 17.62
CA ASP A 150 21.64 -6.23 17.41
C ASP A 150 21.57 -6.72 15.96
N THR A 151 20.52 -6.31 15.22
CA THR A 151 20.28 -6.78 13.84
C THR A 151 20.89 -5.88 12.76
N GLY A 152 21.36 -4.67 13.10
CA GLY A 152 22.06 -3.84 12.12
C GLY A 152 22.26 -2.38 12.50
N HIS A 153 21.40 -1.82 13.35
CA HIS A 153 21.45 -0.39 13.67
C HIS A 153 22.77 0.04 14.34
N LEU A 154 23.41 -0.86 15.11
CA LEU A 154 24.78 -0.69 15.63
C LEU A 154 25.76 -0.19 14.57
N TYR A 155 25.67 -0.73 13.35
CA TYR A 155 26.60 -0.42 12.27
C TYR A 155 26.25 0.87 11.51
N GLU A 156 24.98 1.28 11.58
CA GLU A 156 24.40 2.43 10.88
C GLU A 156 24.45 3.70 11.72
N CYS A 157 24.23 3.59 13.03
CA CYS A 157 23.86 4.70 13.91
C CYS A 157 24.79 5.91 13.78
N GLY A 158 26.11 5.69 13.87
CA GLY A 158 27.11 6.77 13.76
C GLY A 158 27.26 7.40 12.37
N LEU A 159 26.62 6.86 11.33
CA LEU A 159 26.68 7.34 9.95
C LEU A 159 25.37 8.00 9.49
N LEU A 160 24.29 7.80 10.25
CA LEU A 160 22.95 8.26 9.93
C LEU A 160 22.63 9.67 10.43
N ALA A 161 23.52 10.29 11.21
CA ALA A 161 23.34 11.68 11.62
C ALA A 161 23.23 12.59 10.39
N GLY A 162 22.14 13.36 10.32
CA GLY A 162 21.83 14.24 9.19
C GLY A 162 21.57 13.50 7.87
N ALA A 163 21.18 12.22 7.91
CA ALA A 163 20.78 11.50 6.71
C ALA A 163 19.38 11.92 6.22
N PRO A 164 19.11 11.79 4.91
CA PRO A 164 17.79 12.03 4.32
C PRO A 164 16.69 11.11 4.91
N TYR A 165 15.43 11.55 4.82
CA TYR A 165 14.28 10.77 5.27
C TYR A 165 13.79 9.76 4.22
N GLU A 166 14.15 10.00 2.97
CA GLU A 166 13.80 9.24 1.77
C GLU A 166 14.11 7.75 1.94
N LEU A 167 13.07 6.91 1.79
CA LEU A 167 13.15 5.47 2.04
C LEU A 167 14.17 4.78 1.15
N ASP A 168 14.17 5.04 -0.16
CA ASP A 168 15.07 4.37 -1.10
C ASP A 168 16.55 4.69 -0.79
N ILE A 169 16.86 5.92 -0.35
CA ILE A 169 18.24 6.31 0.05
C ILE A 169 18.64 5.60 1.35
N ARG A 170 17.75 5.53 2.33
CA ARG A 170 18.04 4.82 3.59
C ARG A 170 18.16 3.31 3.40
N MET A 171 17.38 2.72 2.50
CA MET A 171 17.54 1.32 2.09
C MET A 171 18.90 1.10 1.41
N LEU A 172 19.35 2.04 0.58
CA LEU A 172 20.70 2.00 -0.01
C LEU A 172 21.76 2.04 1.09
N TYR A 173 21.61 2.92 2.08
CA TYR A 173 22.54 3.01 3.21
C TYR A 173 22.60 1.70 4.00
N ARG A 174 21.43 1.13 4.32
CA ARG A 174 21.27 -0.15 5.01
C ARG A 174 21.87 -1.32 4.22
N ILE A 175 21.72 -1.36 2.90
CA ILE A 175 22.35 -2.44 2.11
C ILE A 175 23.86 -2.28 2.05
N LEU A 176 24.37 -1.07 1.77
CA LEU A 176 25.81 -0.81 1.71
C LEU A 176 26.52 -1.15 3.02
N ILE A 177 25.92 -0.81 4.17
CA ILE A 177 26.50 -1.14 5.47
C ILE A 177 26.51 -2.65 5.72
N LEU A 178 25.45 -3.38 5.33
CA LEU A 178 25.36 -4.82 5.51
C LEU A 178 26.36 -5.56 4.60
N LEU A 179 26.58 -5.06 3.38
CA LEU A 179 27.65 -5.53 2.49
C LEU A 179 29.03 -5.28 3.10
N ARG A 180 29.30 -4.04 3.54
CA ARG A 180 30.59 -3.65 4.14
C ARG A 180 30.92 -4.42 5.42
N LYS A 181 29.91 -4.65 6.26
CA LYS A 181 30.04 -5.39 7.53
C LYS A 181 29.90 -6.89 7.37
N LYS A 182 29.75 -7.40 6.13
CA LYS A 182 29.70 -8.82 5.80
C LYS A 182 28.56 -9.56 6.52
N VAL A 183 27.44 -8.87 6.68
CA VAL A 183 26.23 -9.42 7.31
C VAL A 183 25.42 -10.24 6.31
N LEU A 184 25.39 -9.84 5.04
CA LEU A 184 24.72 -10.58 3.98
C LEU A 184 25.51 -11.83 3.57
N LEU A 185 24.80 -12.95 3.39
CA LEU A 185 25.35 -14.20 2.88
C LEU A 185 25.68 -14.07 1.39
N PRO A 186 26.67 -14.82 0.86
CA PRO A 186 27.04 -14.77 -0.56
C PRO A 186 25.86 -14.97 -1.52
N GLU A 187 24.96 -15.90 -1.21
CA GLU A 187 23.77 -16.18 -2.02
C GLU A 187 22.75 -15.04 -1.96
N GLN A 188 22.61 -14.35 -0.81
CA GLN A 188 21.78 -13.15 -0.71
C GLN A 188 22.33 -12.02 -1.58
N VAL A 189 23.64 -11.84 -1.57
CA VAL A 189 24.32 -10.83 -2.38
C VAL A 189 24.13 -11.11 -3.86
N ARG A 190 24.33 -12.35 -4.30
CA ARG A 190 24.09 -12.76 -5.68
C ARG A 190 22.63 -12.58 -6.08
N ALA A 191 21.68 -13.00 -5.25
CA ALA A 191 20.26 -12.83 -5.53
C ALA A 191 19.87 -11.36 -5.64
N LEU A 192 20.35 -10.52 -4.72
CA LEU A 192 20.15 -9.08 -4.76
C LEU A 192 20.72 -8.48 -6.06
N ALA A 193 21.98 -8.77 -6.40
CA ALA A 193 22.64 -8.22 -7.58
C ALA A 193 22.00 -8.62 -8.93
N ARG A 194 21.20 -9.69 -8.95
CA ARG A 194 20.53 -10.20 -10.15
C ARG A 194 19.09 -9.74 -10.31
N LEU A 195 18.57 -8.91 -9.40
CA LEU A 195 17.27 -8.27 -9.57
C LEU A 195 17.32 -7.18 -10.66
N ALA A 196 16.17 -6.93 -11.30
CA ALA A 196 16.06 -5.93 -12.37
C ALA A 196 16.31 -4.51 -11.82
N HIS A 197 17.00 -3.65 -12.58
CA HIS A 197 17.32 -2.29 -12.14
C HIS A 197 16.93 -1.19 -13.14
N GLU A 198 16.73 -1.52 -14.43
CA GLU A 198 16.27 -0.58 -15.48
C GLU A 198 17.07 0.74 -15.54
N GLN A 199 18.37 0.69 -15.27
CA GLN A 199 19.23 1.89 -15.16
C GLN A 199 19.23 2.69 -16.46
N ASP A 200 19.43 2.02 -17.60
CA ASP A 200 19.57 2.70 -18.90
C ASP A 200 18.30 3.47 -19.26
N LYS A 201 17.13 2.87 -19.05
CA LYS A 201 15.84 3.55 -19.24
C LYS A 201 15.68 4.70 -18.24
N TYR A 202 16.06 4.50 -16.99
CA TYR A 202 15.94 5.57 -15.99
C TYR A 202 16.86 6.76 -16.31
N GLU A 203 18.09 6.51 -16.76
CA GLU A 203 19.00 7.53 -17.27
C GLU A 203 18.40 8.30 -18.45
N GLN A 204 17.76 7.59 -19.38
CA GLN A 204 17.14 8.19 -20.56
C GLN A 204 15.96 9.10 -20.23
N PHE A 205 15.10 8.71 -19.28
CA PHE A 205 13.83 9.40 -19.02
C PHE A 205 13.81 10.27 -17.76
N SER A 206 14.81 10.18 -16.89
CA SER A 206 14.88 11.01 -15.68
C SER A 206 15.16 12.48 -16.04
N SER A 207 14.36 13.39 -15.50
CA SER A 207 14.66 14.83 -15.57
C SER A 207 15.82 15.26 -14.66
N ASP A 208 16.19 14.44 -13.69
CA ASP A 208 17.26 14.70 -12.71
C ASP A 208 18.21 13.50 -12.58
N TRP A 209 18.85 13.12 -13.68
CA TRP A 209 19.85 12.05 -13.63
C TRP A 209 21.11 12.43 -12.85
N GLN A 210 21.46 13.71 -12.82
CA GLN A 210 22.61 14.17 -12.05
C GLN A 210 22.40 13.98 -10.54
N GLY A 211 21.24 14.36 -10.01
CA GLY A 211 20.90 14.14 -8.60
C GLY A 211 20.94 12.65 -8.22
N VAL A 212 20.55 11.76 -9.12
CA VAL A 212 20.65 10.29 -8.89
C VAL A 212 22.10 9.83 -8.77
N LYS A 213 23.01 10.34 -9.61
CA LYS A 213 24.45 10.05 -9.49
C LYS A 213 25.04 10.62 -8.20
N ASP A 214 24.59 11.81 -7.79
CA ASP A 214 25.04 12.46 -6.56
C ASP A 214 24.60 11.66 -5.33
N ILE A 215 23.38 11.11 -5.32
CA ILE A 215 22.90 10.18 -4.29
C ILE A 215 23.84 8.98 -4.18
N ALA A 216 24.23 8.35 -5.29
CA ALA A 216 25.12 7.19 -5.27
C ALA A 216 26.52 7.54 -4.74
N ALA A 217 27.07 8.69 -5.15
CA ALA A 217 28.36 9.17 -4.68
C ALA A 217 28.35 9.49 -3.16
N GLU A 218 27.30 10.19 -2.68
CA GLU A 218 27.12 10.47 -1.25
C GLU A 218 26.98 9.15 -0.47
N ALA A 219 26.15 8.23 -0.95
CA ALA A 219 25.90 6.95 -0.30
C ALA A 219 27.20 6.16 -0.10
N LYS A 220 28.02 6.06 -1.16
CA LYS A 220 29.34 5.43 -1.10
C LYS A 220 30.21 6.07 -0.03
N GLN A 221 30.31 7.40 -0.04
CA GLN A 221 31.17 8.14 0.89
C GLN A 221 30.68 7.99 2.34
N ARG A 222 29.40 8.25 2.59
CA ARG A 222 28.78 8.22 3.91
C ARG A 222 28.84 6.82 4.52
N MET A 223 28.50 5.79 3.74
CA MET A 223 28.58 4.40 4.19
C MET A 223 29.98 3.83 4.14
N LYS A 224 30.98 4.61 3.68
CA LYS A 224 32.37 4.20 3.46
C LYS A 224 32.46 2.85 2.74
N SER A 225 31.66 2.71 1.68
CA SER A 225 31.62 1.50 0.86
C SER A 225 32.81 1.46 -0.10
N GLU A 226 33.36 0.27 -0.31
CA GLU A 226 34.47 0.07 -1.24
C GLU A 226 33.98 -0.18 -2.69
N LEU A 227 32.66 -0.39 -2.91
CA LEU A 227 32.03 -0.47 -4.23
C LEU A 227 32.27 0.80 -5.04
N ASP A 228 32.49 0.70 -6.34
CA ASP A 228 32.57 1.90 -7.18
C ASP A 228 31.22 2.64 -7.25
N VAL A 229 31.24 3.91 -7.67
CA VAL A 229 30.00 4.71 -7.73
C VAL A 229 29.01 4.13 -8.73
N ALA A 230 29.49 3.45 -9.78
CA ALA A 230 28.66 2.80 -10.79
C ALA A 230 27.85 1.63 -10.20
N ASP A 231 28.46 0.76 -9.39
CA ASP A 231 27.75 -0.33 -8.74
C ASP A 231 26.78 0.16 -7.66
N VAL A 232 27.14 1.24 -6.93
CA VAL A 232 26.22 1.88 -5.98
C VAL A 232 25.02 2.50 -6.71
N LEU A 233 25.23 3.09 -7.88
CA LEU A 233 24.17 3.62 -8.73
C LEU A 233 23.22 2.51 -9.24
N LYS A 234 23.78 1.39 -9.70
CA LYS A 234 22.99 0.20 -10.08
C LYS A 234 22.18 -0.31 -8.90
N LEU A 235 22.79 -0.41 -7.72
CA LEU A 235 22.10 -0.82 -6.50
C LEU A 235 20.94 0.11 -6.14
N TYR A 236 21.11 1.43 -6.28
CA TYR A 236 20.02 2.38 -6.08
C TYR A 236 18.85 2.16 -7.06
N CYS A 237 19.15 1.95 -8.34
CA CYS A 237 18.13 1.65 -9.35
C CYS A 237 17.42 0.31 -9.07
N LEU A 238 18.16 -0.68 -8.58
CA LEU A 238 17.65 -1.98 -8.16
C LEU A 238 16.68 -1.87 -6.98
N ILE A 239 17.04 -1.09 -5.95
CA ILE A 239 16.14 -0.82 -4.81
C ILE A 239 14.84 -0.19 -5.30
N ARG A 240 14.92 0.79 -6.21
CA ARG A 240 13.73 1.44 -6.77
C ARG A 240 12.81 0.47 -7.50
N CYS A 241 13.38 -0.46 -8.27
CA CYS A 241 12.58 -1.39 -9.07
C CYS A 241 11.98 -2.55 -8.26
N ASN A 242 12.58 -2.91 -7.12
CA ASN A 242 12.21 -4.14 -6.40
C ASN A 242 11.66 -3.91 -5.00
N SER A 243 11.62 -2.66 -4.52
CA SER A 243 11.11 -2.40 -3.18
C SER A 243 9.59 -2.42 -3.12
N VAL A 244 9.07 -3.09 -2.09
CA VAL A 244 7.64 -3.27 -1.82
C VAL A 244 7.27 -2.39 -0.63
N PRO A 245 6.21 -1.56 -0.72
CA PRO A 245 5.76 -0.74 0.39
C PRO A 245 5.30 -1.63 1.56
N VAL A 246 5.73 -1.26 2.77
CA VAL A 246 5.26 -1.89 4.01
C VAL A 246 3.94 -1.25 4.39
N ASP A 247 2.84 -1.84 3.93
CA ASP A 247 1.49 -1.38 4.23
C ASP A 247 0.83 -2.32 5.25
N GLN A 248 0.60 -1.82 6.47
CA GLN A 248 -0.05 -2.57 7.54
C GLN A 248 -1.43 -2.00 7.93
N THR A 249 -2.24 -1.44 7.00
CA THR A 249 -3.53 -0.69 7.21
C THR A 249 -3.53 0.85 6.92
N PHE A 250 -3.14 1.28 5.73
CA PHE A 250 -2.78 2.66 5.36
C PHE A 250 -3.86 3.76 5.53
N ARG A 251 -3.49 4.81 6.30
CA ARG A 251 -3.85 6.20 6.01
C ARG A 251 -2.72 6.85 5.20
N ASN A 252 -2.93 7.10 3.91
CA ASN A 252 -2.20 8.01 3.02
C ASN A 252 -0.64 7.99 2.91
N SER A 253 0.14 7.16 3.62
CA SER A 253 1.58 6.90 3.33
C SER A 253 2.09 5.50 3.79
N PRO A 254 2.98 4.81 3.03
CA PRO A 254 3.52 3.52 3.45
C PRO A 254 4.29 3.66 4.76
N LEU A 255 4.26 2.64 5.62
CA LEU A 255 5.00 2.66 6.89
C LEU A 255 6.50 2.47 6.69
N GLY A 256 6.90 2.15 5.47
CA GLY A 256 8.27 1.93 5.08
C GLY A 256 8.34 1.15 3.78
N SER A 257 9.49 0.55 3.52
CA SER A 257 9.73 -0.21 2.32
C SER A 257 10.65 -1.40 2.60
N ALA A 258 10.52 -2.44 1.80
CA ALA A 258 11.21 -3.70 1.96
C ALA A 258 11.78 -4.23 0.64
N ILE A 259 12.95 -4.89 0.69
CA ILE A 259 13.39 -5.80 -0.38
C ILE A 259 13.07 -7.21 0.07
N ASP A 260 12.14 -7.87 -0.61
CA ASP A 260 11.82 -9.27 -0.42
C ASP A 260 12.07 -10.03 -1.72
N LEU A 261 12.92 -11.05 -1.69
CA LEU A 261 13.35 -11.76 -2.90
C LEU A 261 12.20 -12.51 -3.57
N GLY A 262 11.25 -13.05 -2.80
CA GLY A 262 10.06 -13.71 -3.34
C GLY A 262 9.11 -12.71 -3.99
N ALA A 263 8.89 -11.57 -3.32
CA ALA A 263 8.03 -10.51 -3.84
C ALA A 263 8.60 -9.84 -5.10
N ALA A 264 9.92 -9.67 -5.17
CA ALA A 264 10.60 -9.11 -6.35
C ALA A 264 10.39 -9.94 -7.63
N MET A 265 10.00 -11.22 -7.51
CA MET A 265 9.70 -12.09 -8.66
C MET A 265 8.26 -11.99 -9.16
N MET A 266 7.39 -11.23 -8.49
CA MET A 266 5.99 -11.09 -8.88
C MET A 266 5.80 -9.87 -9.78
N ASN A 267 5.34 -10.10 -11.00
CA ASN A 267 5.14 -9.02 -11.98
C ASN A 267 3.87 -8.21 -11.70
N HIS A 268 3.80 -7.06 -12.38
CA HIS A 268 2.69 -6.14 -12.26
C HIS A 268 1.44 -6.59 -13.03
N ASN A 269 0.28 -6.50 -12.37
CA ASN A 269 -1.01 -6.40 -13.06
C ASN A 269 -1.94 -5.48 -12.26
N CYS A 270 -2.68 -4.57 -12.92
CA CYS A 270 -3.65 -3.71 -12.25
C CYS A 270 -4.90 -4.49 -11.78
N GLU A 271 -5.10 -5.72 -12.28
CA GLU A 271 -6.09 -6.69 -11.82
C GLU A 271 -5.35 -7.92 -11.25
N PRO A 272 -4.75 -7.79 -10.05
CA PRO A 272 -3.79 -8.75 -9.54
C PRO A 272 -4.41 -10.09 -9.15
N SER A 273 -3.62 -11.14 -9.22
CA SER A 273 -4.01 -12.47 -8.73
C SER A 273 -3.76 -12.63 -7.23
N ILE A 274 -2.85 -11.84 -6.66
CA ILE A 274 -2.45 -11.92 -5.25
C ILE A 274 -2.53 -10.56 -4.53
N VAL A 275 -2.52 -10.62 -3.20
CA VAL A 275 -2.25 -9.47 -2.32
C VAL A 275 -1.00 -9.77 -1.49
N ILE A 276 -0.20 -8.73 -1.25
CA ILE A 276 0.95 -8.77 -0.34
C ILE A 276 0.54 -8.00 0.90
N VAL A 277 0.63 -8.63 2.07
CA VAL A 277 0.40 -7.97 3.35
C VAL A 277 1.60 -8.15 4.27
N PHE A 278 1.80 -7.19 5.16
CA PHE A 278 2.80 -7.29 6.20
C PHE A 278 2.12 -7.63 7.53
N ASN A 279 2.51 -8.76 8.12
CA ASN A 279 2.12 -9.14 9.47
C ASN A 279 3.33 -8.91 10.38
N SER A 280 3.37 -7.71 10.99
CA SER A 280 4.60 -7.15 11.56
C SER A 280 5.71 -7.08 10.48
N THR A 281 6.89 -7.65 10.71
CA THR A 281 8.01 -7.60 9.76
C THR A 281 8.00 -8.73 8.73
N ARG A 282 7.03 -9.65 8.78
CA ARG A 282 6.93 -10.79 7.86
C ARG A 282 5.99 -10.47 6.70
N VAL A 283 6.41 -10.86 5.50
CA VAL A 283 5.57 -10.82 4.29
C VAL A 283 4.67 -12.04 4.28
N GLU A 284 3.38 -11.82 4.04
CA GLU A 284 2.43 -12.86 3.67
C GLU A 284 1.85 -12.56 2.29
N VAL A 285 1.89 -13.56 1.41
CA VAL A 285 1.30 -13.47 0.07
C VAL A 285 0.09 -14.38 0.00
N ARG A 286 -1.07 -13.81 -0.34
CA ARG A 286 -2.36 -14.51 -0.39
C ARG A 286 -3.03 -14.34 -1.73
N ALA A 287 -3.80 -15.34 -2.15
CA ALA A 287 -4.57 -15.28 -3.38
C ALA A 287 -5.73 -14.26 -3.24
N ALA A 288 -5.82 -13.28 -4.13
CA ALA A 288 -6.91 -12.30 -4.16
C ALA A 288 -8.17 -12.85 -4.84
N ARG A 289 -8.00 -13.85 -5.71
CA ARG A 289 -9.03 -14.61 -6.43
C ARG A 289 -8.64 -16.09 -6.47
N ASN A 290 -9.48 -16.93 -7.05
CA ASN A 290 -9.05 -18.28 -7.40
C ASN A 290 -7.96 -18.22 -8.49
N ILE A 291 -6.91 -19.04 -8.36
CA ILE A 291 -5.75 -19.09 -9.27
C ILE A 291 -5.52 -20.54 -9.68
N LYS A 292 -5.33 -20.81 -10.96
CA LYS A 292 -5.07 -22.15 -11.50
C LYS A 292 -3.60 -22.51 -11.47
N ALA A 293 -3.33 -23.81 -11.36
CA ALA A 293 -1.99 -24.36 -11.55
C ALA A 293 -1.39 -23.86 -12.87
N GLY A 294 -0.17 -23.33 -12.82
CA GLY A 294 0.54 -22.78 -13.97
C GLY A 294 0.29 -21.29 -14.23
N GLU A 295 -0.61 -20.62 -13.50
CA GLU A 295 -0.76 -19.16 -13.59
C GLU A 295 0.41 -18.42 -12.92
N GLU A 296 0.75 -17.27 -13.49
CA GLU A 296 1.70 -16.31 -12.91
C GLU A 296 1.07 -15.56 -11.72
N LEU A 297 1.84 -15.40 -10.65
CA LEU A 297 1.46 -14.62 -9.48
C LEU A 297 1.80 -13.16 -9.74
N GLN A 298 0.77 -12.33 -9.85
CA GLN A 298 0.88 -10.93 -10.24
C GLN A 298 0.24 -10.04 -9.18
N HIS A 299 0.91 -8.92 -8.85
CA HIS A 299 0.40 -7.94 -7.90
C HIS A 299 0.30 -6.54 -8.51
N CYS A 300 -0.47 -5.65 -7.88
CA CYS A 300 -0.52 -4.26 -8.30
C CYS A 300 0.63 -3.50 -7.63
N TYR A 301 1.52 -2.88 -8.41
CA TYR A 301 2.69 -2.16 -7.91
C TYR A 301 2.32 -0.79 -7.34
N ARG A 302 1.07 -0.37 -7.55
CA ARG A 302 0.50 0.90 -7.10
C ARG A 302 -0.82 0.64 -6.41
N ASP A 303 -1.32 1.67 -5.76
CA ASP A 303 -2.64 1.62 -5.16
C ASP A 303 -3.70 1.22 -6.21
N ILE A 304 -4.37 0.12 -5.90
CA ILE A 304 -5.36 -0.53 -6.75
C ILE A 304 -6.69 0.24 -6.79
N ALA A 305 -6.92 1.19 -5.88
CA ALA A 305 -8.12 2.02 -5.84
C ALA A 305 -8.17 3.04 -6.99
N TYR A 306 -7.04 3.66 -7.31
CA TYR A 306 -6.93 4.62 -8.41
C TYR A 306 -7.02 3.95 -9.77
N ASP A 307 -7.29 4.72 -10.82
CA ASP A 307 -7.45 4.30 -12.21
C ASP A 307 -6.13 4.38 -13.03
N CYS A 308 -6.20 4.12 -14.34
CA CYS A 308 -5.02 4.08 -15.20
C CYS A 308 -4.31 5.44 -15.36
N THR A 309 -5.02 6.59 -15.30
CA THR A 309 -4.38 7.92 -15.43
C THR A 309 -3.48 8.21 -14.23
N PHE A 310 -3.80 7.67 -13.05
CA PHE A 310 -2.95 7.75 -11.88
C PHE A 310 -1.84 6.69 -11.87
N ARG A 311 -2.19 5.42 -12.15
CA ARG A 311 -1.26 4.28 -12.00
C ARG A 311 -0.18 4.28 -13.10
N SER A 312 -0.56 4.47 -14.36
CA SER A 312 0.35 4.33 -15.51
C SER A 312 1.59 5.24 -15.45
N PRO A 313 1.48 6.57 -15.25
CA PRO A 313 2.66 7.43 -15.18
C PRO A 313 3.58 7.09 -14.00
N ARG A 314 3.01 6.67 -12.86
CA ARG A 314 3.79 6.27 -11.67
C ARG A 314 4.48 4.93 -11.85
N ILE A 315 3.90 4.02 -12.63
CA ILE A 315 4.55 2.76 -13.01
C ILE A 315 5.71 3.06 -13.95
N ALA A 316 5.47 3.84 -15.01
CA ALA A 316 6.50 4.23 -15.97
C ALA A 316 7.68 4.95 -15.28
N ALA A 317 7.42 5.93 -14.42
CA ALA A 317 8.46 6.70 -13.75
C ALA A 317 9.36 5.88 -12.79
N ARG A 318 8.84 4.81 -12.19
CA ARG A 318 9.61 3.98 -11.24
C ARG A 318 10.20 2.73 -11.88
N TYR A 319 9.41 2.01 -12.68
CA TYR A 319 9.74 0.67 -13.20
C TYR A 319 10.02 0.65 -14.69
N GLN A 320 9.96 1.80 -15.38
CA GLN A 320 10.39 1.94 -16.78
C GLN A 320 9.65 1.05 -17.79
N PHE A 321 8.36 0.77 -17.53
CA PHE A 321 7.47 0.11 -18.49
C PHE A 321 6.07 0.74 -18.48
N LYS A 322 5.31 0.53 -19.57
CA LYS A 322 3.90 0.94 -19.69
C LYS A 322 3.00 -0.28 -19.51
N CYS A 323 2.10 -0.24 -18.53
CA CYS A 323 1.14 -1.33 -18.33
C CYS A 323 0.07 -1.32 -19.44
N GLN A 324 -0.18 -2.49 -20.03
CA GLN A 324 -1.17 -2.71 -21.08
C GLN A 324 -2.21 -3.78 -20.70
N CYS A 325 -2.38 -4.06 -19.41
CA CYS A 325 -3.38 -5.04 -18.95
C CYS A 325 -4.81 -4.60 -19.30
N ASP A 326 -5.74 -5.56 -19.35
CA ASP A 326 -7.14 -5.31 -19.73
C ASP A 326 -7.81 -4.23 -18.88
N ARG A 327 -7.48 -4.15 -17.58
CA ARG A 327 -8.01 -3.09 -16.72
C ARG A 327 -7.58 -1.70 -17.17
N CYS A 328 -6.30 -1.51 -17.53
CA CYS A 328 -5.80 -0.24 -18.04
C CYS A 328 -6.50 0.16 -19.34
N ILE A 329 -6.71 -0.81 -20.25
CA ILE A 329 -7.42 -0.57 -21.51
C ILE A 329 -8.87 -0.15 -21.25
N ARG A 330 -9.60 -0.90 -20.40
CA ARG A 330 -10.99 -0.59 -20.04
C ARG A 330 -11.13 0.78 -19.37
N GLU A 331 -10.24 1.12 -18.44
CA GLU A 331 -10.27 2.42 -17.76
C GLU A 331 -9.91 3.57 -18.71
N SER A 332 -8.95 3.37 -19.62
CA SER A 332 -8.64 4.34 -20.66
C SER A 332 -9.84 4.60 -21.57
N ASN A 333 -10.47 3.54 -22.08
CA ASN A 333 -11.65 3.67 -22.95
C ASN A 333 -12.79 4.41 -22.24
N ARG A 334 -13.01 4.10 -20.95
CA ARG A 334 -14.02 4.79 -20.13
C ARG A 334 -13.84 6.31 -20.12
N HIS A 335 -12.61 6.80 -20.07
CA HIS A 335 -12.34 8.25 -20.08
C HIS A 335 -12.72 8.90 -21.40
N TYR A 336 -12.40 8.26 -22.52
CA TYR A 336 -12.77 8.77 -23.85
C TYR A 336 -14.29 8.66 -24.09
N GLU A 337 -14.92 7.56 -23.71
CA GLU A 337 -16.37 7.35 -23.85
C GLU A 337 -17.19 8.26 -22.92
N GLY A 338 -16.64 8.57 -21.75
CA GLY A 338 -17.28 9.39 -20.73
C GLY A 338 -17.15 10.90 -20.93
N ALA A 339 -16.30 11.35 -21.86
CA ALA A 339 -16.06 12.76 -22.12
C ALA A 339 -17.17 13.43 -22.95
N SER A 340 -17.16 14.77 -23.01
CA SER A 340 -17.92 15.51 -24.01
C SER A 340 -17.34 15.25 -25.41
N PRO A 341 -18.18 15.02 -26.44
CA PRO A 341 -17.70 14.86 -27.81
C PRO A 341 -17.02 16.12 -28.38
N ASP A 342 -17.20 17.27 -27.73
CA ASP A 342 -16.62 18.56 -28.17
C ASP A 342 -15.17 18.77 -27.67
N ILE A 343 -14.59 17.81 -26.94
CA ILE A 343 -13.22 17.89 -26.40
C ILE A 343 -12.31 16.89 -27.09
N ASP A 344 -11.32 17.40 -27.82
CA ASP A 344 -10.38 16.59 -28.60
C ASP A 344 -9.43 15.74 -27.72
N ASP A 345 -8.92 16.28 -26.62
CA ASP A 345 -8.06 15.56 -25.67
C ASP A 345 -8.65 15.56 -24.25
N PRO A 346 -9.54 14.60 -23.92
CA PRO A 346 -10.19 14.55 -22.62
C PRO A 346 -9.21 14.28 -21.47
N ILE A 347 -8.04 13.66 -21.74
CA ILE A 347 -7.11 13.26 -20.68
C ILE A 347 -6.47 14.48 -20.00
N ILE A 348 -6.16 15.55 -20.74
CA ILE A 348 -5.61 16.78 -20.15
C ILE A 348 -6.59 17.39 -19.16
N HIS A 349 -7.88 17.47 -19.53
CA HIS A 349 -8.93 18.00 -18.66
C HIS A 349 -9.14 17.13 -17.42
N ILE A 350 -9.19 15.80 -17.61
CA ILE A 350 -9.33 14.84 -16.51
C ILE A 350 -8.17 14.97 -15.53
N LEU A 351 -6.92 15.06 -16.02
CA LEU A 351 -5.74 15.23 -15.17
C LEU A 351 -5.76 16.56 -14.40
N ALA A 352 -6.25 17.64 -15.01
CA ALA A 352 -6.42 18.93 -14.33
C ALA A 352 -7.42 18.81 -13.16
N THR A 353 -8.60 18.22 -13.40
CA THR A 353 -9.59 17.98 -12.34
C THR A 353 -9.07 17.03 -11.25
N GLN A 354 -8.31 15.99 -11.60
CA GLN A 354 -7.64 15.16 -10.60
C GLN A 354 -6.69 16.01 -9.74
N GLY A 355 -5.93 16.92 -10.35
CA GLY A 355 -5.07 17.88 -9.67
C GLY A 355 -5.83 18.75 -8.66
N ASP A 356 -6.98 19.30 -9.05
CA ASP A 356 -7.82 20.13 -8.19
C ASP A 356 -8.37 19.35 -6.99
N LEU A 357 -8.84 18.11 -7.21
CA LEU A 357 -9.29 17.23 -6.13
C LEU A 357 -8.14 16.82 -5.19
N PHE A 358 -6.93 16.58 -5.70
CA PHE A 358 -5.75 16.34 -4.86
C PHE A 358 -5.35 17.56 -4.04
N ALA A 359 -5.44 18.76 -4.62
CA ALA A 359 -5.21 20.00 -3.90
C ALA A 359 -6.23 20.20 -2.77
N PHE A 360 -7.51 19.87 -3.01
CA PHE A 360 -8.53 19.84 -1.97
C PHE A 360 -8.17 18.85 -0.86
N ILE A 361 -7.79 17.62 -1.20
CA ILE A 361 -7.38 16.58 -0.24
C ILE A 361 -6.25 17.07 0.66
N GLU A 362 -5.22 17.69 0.08
CA GLU A 362 -4.06 18.16 0.84
C GLU A 362 -4.43 19.31 1.78
N LYS A 363 -5.19 20.29 1.29
CA LYS A 363 -5.71 21.38 2.12
C LYS A 363 -6.54 20.85 3.29
N ALA A 364 -7.39 19.85 3.03
CA ALA A 364 -8.21 19.22 4.04
C ALA A 364 -7.39 18.51 5.11
N LYS A 365 -6.37 17.75 4.72
CA LYS A 365 -5.46 17.05 5.65
C LYS A 365 -4.69 18.04 6.54
N ILE A 366 -4.12 19.09 5.95
CA ILE A 366 -3.38 20.13 6.70
C ILE A 366 -4.29 20.76 7.75
N GLN A 367 -5.53 21.10 7.38
CA GLN A 367 -6.48 21.69 8.29
C GLN A 367 -6.92 20.72 9.41
N ALA A 368 -7.08 19.42 9.13
CA ALA A 368 -7.42 18.41 10.13
C ALA A 368 -6.32 18.22 11.18
N LEU A 369 -5.07 18.48 10.81
CA LEU A 369 -3.90 18.37 11.68
C LEU A 369 -3.55 19.68 12.42
N GLY A 370 -4.15 20.81 12.02
CA GLY A 370 -3.90 22.13 12.60
C GLY A 370 -4.82 22.47 13.78
N PHE A 371 -4.34 23.29 14.71
CA PHE A 371 -5.16 23.83 15.80
C PHE A 371 -5.99 25.04 15.32
N GLY A 372 -7.32 25.00 15.52
CA GLY A 372 -8.07 26.22 15.84
C GLY A 372 -8.88 26.94 14.75
N LYS A 373 -9.30 26.31 13.65
CA LYS A 373 -10.34 26.91 12.77
C LYS A 373 -11.44 25.90 12.42
N SER A 374 -12.65 26.15 12.94
CA SER A 374 -13.87 25.49 12.47
C SER A 374 -14.08 25.79 10.99
N PHE A 375 -14.72 24.86 10.28
CA PHE A 375 -15.05 25.03 8.87
C PHE A 375 -16.52 24.74 8.63
N ASP A 376 -17.03 25.25 7.51
CA ASP A 376 -18.36 24.92 7.05
C ASP A 376 -18.28 23.74 6.08
N VAL A 377 -18.86 22.61 6.49
CA VAL A 377 -18.94 21.37 5.70
C VAL A 377 -19.67 21.62 4.38
N SER A 378 -20.71 22.46 4.39
CA SER A 378 -21.54 22.74 3.21
C SER A 378 -20.73 23.46 2.14
N THR A 379 -19.91 24.43 2.54
CA THR A 379 -18.97 25.13 1.65
C THR A 379 -17.98 24.15 1.02
N LEU A 380 -17.35 23.27 1.79
CA LEU A 380 -16.38 22.31 1.24
C LEU A 380 -17.03 21.25 0.33
N LEU A 381 -18.28 20.85 0.62
CA LEU A 381 -19.05 19.99 -0.28
C LEU A 381 -19.42 20.71 -1.59
N ALA A 382 -19.72 22.01 -1.53
CA ALA A 382 -19.96 22.83 -2.71
C ALA A 382 -18.70 22.99 -3.56
N ASP A 383 -17.52 23.16 -2.93
CA ASP A 383 -16.24 23.19 -3.65
C ASP A 383 -16.00 21.90 -4.43
N ILE A 384 -16.21 20.73 -3.80
CA ILE A 384 -16.12 19.43 -4.49
C ILE A 384 -17.15 19.34 -5.63
N ALA A 385 -18.39 19.79 -5.40
CA ALA A 385 -19.44 19.76 -6.41
C ALA A 385 -19.06 20.61 -7.63
N ASN A 386 -18.53 21.81 -7.42
CA ASN A 386 -18.07 22.71 -8.47
C ASN A 386 -16.91 22.11 -9.28
N ILE A 387 -15.92 21.51 -8.60
CA ILE A 387 -14.80 20.81 -9.28
C ILE A 387 -15.33 19.65 -10.15
N THR A 388 -16.39 18.98 -9.71
CA THR A 388 -16.88 17.75 -10.34
C THR A 388 -18.02 17.95 -11.35
N GLU A 389 -18.63 19.12 -11.44
CA GLU A 389 -19.82 19.36 -12.29
C GLU A 389 -19.53 19.14 -13.78
N GLU A 390 -18.38 19.62 -14.27
CA GLU A 390 -17.90 19.44 -15.65
C GLU A 390 -16.48 18.84 -15.70
N GLY A 391 -15.99 18.34 -14.58
CA GLY A 391 -14.61 17.90 -14.39
C GLY A 391 -14.21 16.64 -15.16
N HIS A 392 -15.14 15.95 -15.81
CA HIS A 392 -14.85 14.80 -16.68
C HIS A 392 -14.87 15.22 -18.15
N ALA A 393 -14.03 16.19 -18.49
CA ALA A 393 -13.95 16.75 -19.83
C ALA A 393 -15.32 17.20 -20.36
N GLY A 394 -15.95 18.16 -19.67
CA GLY A 394 -17.24 18.74 -20.08
C GLY A 394 -18.46 17.92 -19.64
N ARG A 395 -18.26 16.88 -18.83
CA ARG A 395 -19.33 16.13 -18.16
C ARG A 395 -19.05 16.00 -16.67
N ARG A 396 -20.09 15.60 -15.92
CA ARG A 396 -19.97 15.34 -14.48
C ARG A 396 -18.96 14.22 -14.20
N TRP A 397 -18.09 14.47 -13.23
CA TRP A 397 -17.16 13.48 -12.70
C TRP A 397 -17.89 12.22 -12.23
N PRO A 398 -17.49 11.02 -12.69
CA PRO A 398 -18.10 9.78 -12.22
C PRO A 398 -17.92 9.62 -10.71
N ASP A 399 -19.02 9.38 -10.00
CA ASP A 399 -19.00 9.26 -8.54
C ASP A 399 -18.01 8.18 -8.07
N ASP A 400 -17.83 7.11 -8.84
CA ASP A 400 -16.96 5.96 -8.55
C ASP A 400 -15.51 6.08 -9.05
N LEU A 401 -15.09 7.24 -9.54
CA LEU A 401 -13.75 7.47 -10.05
C LEU A 401 -12.90 8.26 -9.04
N GLU A 402 -11.74 7.71 -8.67
CA GLU A 402 -10.76 8.43 -7.84
C GLU A 402 -10.18 9.64 -8.58
N PRO A 403 -9.92 10.77 -7.89
CA PRO A 403 -9.78 10.90 -6.42
C PRO A 403 -11.02 11.40 -5.66
N LEU A 404 -12.23 11.38 -6.24
CA LEU A 404 -13.44 11.89 -5.56
C LEU A 404 -13.77 11.11 -4.27
N PRO A 405 -13.83 9.76 -4.25
CA PRO A 405 -14.01 9.02 -3.01
C PRO A 405 -12.96 9.39 -1.94
N ILE A 406 -11.68 9.54 -2.30
CA ILE A 406 -10.62 9.94 -1.34
C ILE A 406 -10.78 11.40 -0.87
N ALA A 407 -11.27 12.31 -1.70
CA ALA A 407 -11.61 13.67 -1.30
C ALA A 407 -12.71 13.67 -0.23
N LEU A 408 -13.77 12.87 -0.45
CA LEU A 408 -14.83 12.69 0.54
C LEU A 408 -14.32 12.07 1.85
N LYS A 409 -13.43 11.07 1.79
CA LYS A 409 -12.79 10.50 3.00
C LYS A 409 -12.01 11.56 3.79
N SER A 410 -11.26 12.40 3.09
CA SER A 410 -10.45 13.47 3.70
C SER A 410 -11.34 14.52 4.37
N LEU A 411 -12.48 14.86 3.73
CA LEU A 411 -13.49 15.73 4.32
C LEU A 411 -14.19 15.08 5.53
N ALA A 412 -14.45 13.78 5.50
CA ALA A 412 -15.02 13.08 6.66
C ALA A 412 -14.05 13.06 7.85
N ALA A 413 -12.76 12.84 7.62
CA ALA A 413 -11.74 12.92 8.68
C ALA A 413 -11.63 14.33 9.28
N LEU A 414 -11.77 15.37 8.45
CA LEU A 414 -11.93 16.75 8.89
C LEU A 414 -13.15 16.95 9.80
N CYS A 415 -14.31 16.42 9.38
CA CYS A 415 -15.56 16.51 10.16
C CYS A 415 -15.40 15.82 11.52
N GLU A 416 -14.71 14.68 11.54
CA GLU A 416 -14.44 13.92 12.74
C GLU A 416 -13.55 14.70 13.72
N ALA A 417 -12.51 15.36 13.21
CA ALA A 417 -11.60 16.20 14.01
C ALA A 417 -12.30 17.40 14.66
N GLN A 418 -13.31 18.00 14.01
CA GLN A 418 -14.13 19.05 14.62
C GLN A 418 -15.26 18.52 15.52
N GLY A 419 -15.41 17.20 15.64
CA GLY A 419 -16.47 16.57 16.43
C GLY A 419 -17.85 16.51 15.75
N ASP A 420 -17.95 16.80 14.46
CA ASP A 420 -19.17 16.70 13.66
C ASP A 420 -19.40 15.25 13.19
N ILE A 421 -19.90 14.43 14.12
CA ILE A 421 -20.10 13.00 13.91
C ILE A 421 -21.14 12.69 12.82
N ILE A 422 -22.16 13.54 12.64
CA ILE A 422 -23.22 13.27 11.68
C ILE A 422 -22.71 13.46 10.25
N ASN A 423 -22.04 14.58 9.96
CA ASN A 423 -21.44 14.76 8.64
C ASN A 423 -20.29 13.78 8.40
N THR A 424 -19.53 13.41 9.44
CA THR A 424 -18.53 12.33 9.35
C THR A 424 -19.17 11.05 8.80
N LEU A 425 -20.24 10.55 9.43
CA LEU A 425 -20.90 9.32 8.99
C LEU A 425 -21.53 9.47 7.60
N LYS A 426 -22.24 10.57 7.36
CA LYS A 426 -22.89 10.83 6.08
C LYS A 426 -21.89 10.81 4.92
N ILE A 427 -20.76 11.48 5.08
CA ILE A 427 -19.73 11.61 4.06
C ILE A 427 -18.93 10.31 3.91
N ARG A 428 -18.64 9.58 5.00
CA ARG A 428 -18.02 8.24 4.91
C ARG A 428 -18.91 7.25 4.14
N VAL A 429 -20.22 7.29 4.36
CA VAL A 429 -21.17 6.46 3.59
C VAL A 429 -21.13 6.81 2.10
N ARG A 430 -21.05 8.10 1.73
CA ARG A 430 -20.84 8.52 0.34
C ARG A 430 -19.54 7.97 -0.23
N ALA A 431 -18.43 8.16 0.46
CA ALA A 431 -17.12 7.71 0.01
C ALA A 431 -17.05 6.19 -0.21
N LEU A 432 -17.53 5.38 0.75
CA LEU A 432 -17.56 3.92 0.63
C LEU A 432 -18.57 3.44 -0.42
N GLY A 433 -19.70 4.13 -0.50
CA GLY A 433 -20.72 3.85 -1.50
C GLY A 433 -20.24 4.11 -2.92
N TYR A 434 -19.30 5.03 -3.10
CA TYR A 434 -18.68 5.34 -4.37
C TYR A 434 -17.41 4.52 -4.65
N ALA A 435 -16.81 3.88 -3.66
CA ALA A 435 -15.63 3.04 -3.89
C ALA A 435 -15.91 1.89 -4.88
N LYS A 436 -15.27 1.94 -6.05
CA LYS A 436 -15.45 0.95 -7.12
C LYS A 436 -14.90 -0.44 -6.77
N TYR A 437 -13.70 -0.50 -6.19
CA TYR A 437 -12.97 -1.74 -5.94
C TYR A 437 -13.03 -2.15 -4.47
N ARG A 438 -14.07 -2.92 -4.10
CA ARG A 438 -14.37 -3.25 -2.69
C ARG A 438 -13.67 -4.49 -2.14
N ASN A 439 -13.22 -5.39 -3.02
CA ASN A 439 -12.47 -6.56 -2.59
C ASN A 439 -10.96 -6.28 -2.61
N THR A 440 -10.54 -5.21 -1.93
CA THR A 440 -9.15 -4.74 -1.92
C THR A 440 -8.74 -4.35 -0.51
N LEU A 441 -7.43 -4.36 -0.24
CA LEU A 441 -6.90 -3.94 1.05
C LEU A 441 -7.23 -2.47 1.36
N PRO A 442 -7.08 -1.49 0.43
CA PRO A 442 -7.47 -0.10 0.69
C PRO A 442 -8.93 0.06 1.10
N TYR A 443 -9.86 -0.63 0.44
CA TYR A 443 -11.28 -0.59 0.83
C TYR A 443 -11.50 -1.18 2.23
N ALA A 444 -10.82 -2.27 2.57
CA ALA A 444 -10.93 -2.87 3.88
C ALA A 444 -10.43 -1.91 4.98
N GLU A 445 -9.38 -1.14 4.71
CA GLU A 445 -8.86 -0.09 5.60
C GLU A 445 -9.84 1.06 5.77
N ASP A 446 -10.44 1.55 4.67
CA ASP A 446 -11.50 2.56 4.74
C ASP A 446 -12.69 2.08 5.58
N LEU A 447 -13.01 0.79 5.47
CA LEU A 447 -14.08 0.16 6.23
C LEU A 447 -13.75 0.06 7.71
N ILE A 448 -12.48 -0.19 8.10
CA ILE A 448 -12.02 -0.12 9.50
C ILE A 448 -12.30 1.27 10.07
N ASP A 449 -11.84 2.33 9.39
CA ASP A 449 -12.04 3.70 9.87
C ASP A 449 -13.54 4.03 9.99
N PHE A 450 -14.34 3.57 9.02
CA PHE A 450 -15.80 3.77 9.06
C PHE A 450 -16.48 3.06 10.24
N VAL A 451 -16.18 1.78 10.48
CA VAL A 451 -16.80 1.06 11.61
C VAL A 451 -16.37 1.66 12.95
N VAL A 452 -15.14 2.20 13.06
CA VAL A 452 -14.70 2.91 14.26
C VAL A 452 -15.56 4.15 14.52
N SER A 453 -15.73 5.02 13.51
CA SER A 453 -16.59 6.21 13.65
C SER A 453 -18.04 5.83 13.94
N LEU A 454 -18.56 4.78 13.30
CA LEU A 454 -19.93 4.33 13.49
C LEU A 454 -20.17 3.76 14.89
N ARG A 455 -19.24 2.97 15.42
CA ARG A 455 -19.29 2.48 16.81
C ARG A 455 -19.27 3.61 17.82
N ALA A 456 -18.43 4.63 17.60
CA ALA A 456 -18.38 5.79 18.47
C ALA A 456 -19.74 6.52 18.54
N PHE A 457 -20.46 6.58 17.40
CA PHE A 457 -21.81 7.14 17.33
C PHE A 457 -22.85 6.25 18.05
N THR A 458 -22.84 4.94 17.81
CA THR A 458 -23.81 4.03 18.44
C THR A 458 -23.58 3.88 19.95
N MET A 459 -22.37 4.07 20.46
CA MET A 459 -22.14 4.01 21.91
C MET A 459 -22.60 5.27 22.68
N TYR A 460 -22.69 6.43 22.02
CA TYR A 460 -22.97 7.71 22.68
C TYR A 460 -24.01 8.56 21.92
N PRO A 461 -25.29 8.14 21.87
CA PRO A 461 -26.32 8.77 21.03
C PRO A 461 -26.73 10.20 21.43
N HIS A 462 -26.36 10.67 22.63
CA HIS A 462 -26.88 11.92 23.21
C HIS A 462 -25.94 13.14 23.09
N ARG A 463 -24.94 13.12 22.21
CA ARG A 463 -24.22 14.37 21.89
C ARG A 463 -25.24 15.35 21.29
N LYS A 464 -25.32 16.59 21.79
CA LYS A 464 -26.18 17.64 21.22
C LYS A 464 -25.76 17.87 19.77
N VAL A 465 -26.64 17.55 18.82
CA VAL A 465 -26.40 17.78 17.39
C VAL A 465 -27.40 18.80 16.86
N VAL A 466 -26.90 19.81 16.13
CA VAL A 466 -27.72 20.66 15.26
C VAL A 466 -27.87 19.90 13.94
N LEU A 467 -29.10 19.55 13.55
CA LEU A 467 -29.37 18.63 12.43
C LEU A 467 -30.04 19.33 11.26
N ASP A 468 -29.56 19.05 10.04
CA ASP A 468 -30.29 19.32 8.80
C ASP A 468 -31.13 18.07 8.42
N GLY A 469 -32.37 18.03 8.92
CA GLY A 469 -33.38 17.01 8.56
C GLY A 469 -33.48 15.79 9.49
N PRO A 470 -34.43 14.87 9.21
CA PRO A 470 -34.67 13.72 10.07
C PRO A 470 -33.57 12.66 9.91
N LEU A 471 -33.00 12.22 11.04
CA LEU A 471 -32.06 11.11 11.07
C LEU A 471 -32.79 9.76 10.90
N PRO A 472 -32.13 8.75 10.29
CA PRO A 472 -32.54 7.36 10.43
C PRO A 472 -32.68 6.97 11.91
N LYS A 473 -33.50 5.96 12.18
CA LYS A 473 -33.68 5.46 13.54
C LYS A 473 -32.35 4.92 14.04
N PHE A 474 -32.07 5.14 15.32
CA PHE A 474 -30.86 4.63 15.95
C PHE A 474 -30.65 3.11 15.73
N LYS A 475 -31.72 2.33 15.80
CA LYS A 475 -31.69 0.88 15.51
C LYS A 475 -31.25 0.53 14.09
N GLU A 476 -31.51 1.40 13.11
CA GLU A 476 -31.03 1.21 11.74
C GLU A 476 -29.50 1.40 11.68
N PHE A 477 -28.94 2.34 12.44
CA PHE A 477 -27.48 2.49 12.57
C PHE A 477 -26.83 1.31 13.30
N GLU A 478 -27.48 0.73 14.32
CA GLU A 478 -27.01 -0.50 14.97
C GLU A 478 -26.97 -1.68 13.98
N ASP A 479 -28.05 -1.87 13.20
CA ASP A 479 -28.10 -2.89 12.15
C ASP A 479 -26.98 -2.71 11.13
N PHE A 480 -26.78 -1.47 10.70
CA PHE A 480 -25.74 -1.07 9.76
C PHE A 480 -24.34 -1.37 10.30
N CYS A 481 -24.10 -1.04 11.57
CA CYS A 481 -22.83 -1.27 12.25
C CYS A 481 -22.49 -2.75 12.30
N VAL A 482 -23.39 -3.58 12.84
CA VAL A 482 -23.17 -5.02 12.95
C VAL A 482 -22.95 -5.66 11.58
N GLY A 483 -23.72 -5.25 10.57
CA GLY A 483 -23.57 -5.82 9.23
C GLY A 483 -22.22 -5.48 8.56
N HIS A 484 -21.74 -4.24 8.73
CA HIS A 484 -20.43 -3.85 8.21
C HIS A 484 -19.27 -4.43 9.01
N MET A 485 -19.43 -4.67 10.32
CA MET A 485 -18.43 -5.41 11.11
C MET A 485 -18.27 -6.85 10.60
N CYS A 486 -19.37 -7.53 10.25
CA CYS A 486 -19.30 -8.86 9.62
C CYS A 486 -18.60 -8.83 8.25
N ALA A 487 -18.94 -7.86 7.40
CA ALA A 487 -18.29 -7.69 6.10
C ALA A 487 -16.79 -7.38 6.25
N LEU A 488 -16.42 -6.53 7.19
CA LEU A 488 -15.03 -6.21 7.50
C LEU A 488 -14.27 -7.44 7.99
N TYR A 489 -14.85 -8.22 8.91
CA TYR A 489 -14.23 -9.46 9.38
C TYR A 489 -13.95 -10.43 8.24
N ALA A 490 -14.89 -10.61 7.30
CA ALA A 490 -14.68 -11.45 6.12
C ALA A 490 -13.51 -10.96 5.24
N LEU A 491 -13.37 -9.64 5.04
CA LEU A 491 -12.22 -9.06 4.34
C LEU A 491 -10.91 -9.29 5.09
N MET A 492 -10.90 -9.14 6.42
CA MET A 492 -9.71 -9.39 7.24
C MET A 492 -9.28 -10.87 7.19
N VAL A 493 -10.21 -11.81 7.25
CA VAL A 493 -9.92 -13.24 7.06
C VAL A 493 -9.31 -13.49 5.69
N ARG A 494 -9.84 -12.89 4.63
CA ARG A 494 -9.29 -13.02 3.27
C ARG A 494 -7.86 -12.47 3.15
N PHE A 495 -7.60 -11.28 3.70
CA PHE A 495 -6.31 -10.59 3.49
C PHE A 495 -5.24 -10.90 4.52
N TYR A 496 -5.60 -11.16 5.77
CA TYR A 496 -4.66 -11.42 6.88
C TYR A 496 -4.78 -12.84 7.44
N GLY A 497 -5.76 -13.63 6.99
CA GLY A 497 -6.06 -14.96 7.54
C GLY A 497 -6.75 -14.88 8.90
N GLU A 498 -7.37 -15.98 9.33
CA GLU A 498 -8.07 -16.06 10.62
C GLU A 498 -7.15 -15.79 11.83
N GLN A 499 -5.87 -16.19 11.70
CA GLN A 499 -4.85 -16.02 12.72
C GLN A 499 -4.02 -14.74 12.54
N GLY A 500 -4.41 -13.85 11.62
CA GLY A 500 -3.80 -12.53 11.50
C GLY A 500 -4.11 -11.68 12.74
N ARG A 501 -3.14 -10.87 13.20
CA ARG A 501 -3.35 -9.99 14.36
C ARG A 501 -4.54 -9.07 14.16
N VAL A 502 -4.59 -8.38 13.02
CA VAL A 502 -5.70 -7.49 12.65
C VAL A 502 -7.03 -8.24 12.64
N THR A 503 -7.06 -9.44 12.05
CA THR A 503 -8.28 -10.27 12.00
C THR A 503 -8.81 -10.62 13.37
N ARG A 504 -7.93 -11.02 14.31
CA ARG A 504 -8.34 -11.32 15.69
C ARG A 504 -8.92 -10.09 16.39
N ILE A 505 -8.27 -8.94 16.27
CA ILE A 505 -8.75 -7.68 16.86
C ILE A 505 -10.15 -7.34 16.32
N ILE A 506 -10.33 -7.39 15.01
CA ILE A 506 -11.63 -7.10 14.37
C ILE A 506 -12.69 -8.12 14.77
N ARG A 507 -12.34 -9.41 14.88
CA ARG A 507 -13.25 -10.46 15.34
C ARG A 507 -13.74 -10.20 16.75
N ASP A 508 -12.83 -9.90 17.67
CA ASP A 508 -13.14 -9.74 19.08
C ASP A 508 -14.05 -8.51 19.27
N VAL A 509 -13.75 -7.40 18.58
CA VAL A 509 -14.62 -6.22 18.54
C VAL A 509 -15.99 -6.52 17.90
N MET A 510 -16.02 -7.30 16.81
CA MET A 510 -17.28 -7.70 16.18
C MET A 510 -18.16 -8.51 17.15
N HIS A 511 -17.56 -9.43 17.91
CA HIS A 511 -18.29 -10.23 18.89
C HIS A 511 -18.86 -9.36 20.02
N GLU A 512 -18.08 -8.40 20.53
CA GLU A 512 -18.56 -7.44 21.53
C GLU A 512 -19.77 -6.63 21.05
N GLU A 513 -19.78 -6.20 19.78
CA GLU A 513 -20.92 -5.49 19.20
C GLU A 513 -22.13 -6.40 19.00
N ILE A 514 -21.93 -7.64 18.55
CA ILE A 514 -23.00 -8.63 18.37
C ILE A 514 -23.63 -9.00 19.72
N ASP A 515 -22.86 -9.08 20.80
CA ASP A 515 -23.38 -9.43 22.12
C ASP A 515 -24.27 -8.33 22.71
N LYS A 516 -24.02 -7.07 22.37
CA LYS A 516 -24.84 -5.91 22.76
C LYS A 516 -26.04 -5.70 21.83
N TYR A 517 -26.05 -6.33 20.65
CA TYR A 517 -27.03 -6.07 19.60
C TYR A 517 -28.40 -6.71 19.89
N TYR A 518 -29.45 -5.86 19.92
CA TYR A 518 -30.83 -6.29 20.13
C TYR A 518 -31.58 -6.53 18.80
N GLY A 519 -31.37 -7.71 18.22
CA GLY A 519 -32.03 -8.15 17.00
C GLY A 519 -31.71 -9.61 16.62
N PRO A 520 -32.13 -10.06 15.43
CA PRO A 520 -31.75 -11.38 14.93
C PRO A 520 -30.22 -11.46 14.77
N ARG A 521 -29.57 -12.50 15.25
CA ARG A 521 -28.11 -12.60 15.17
C ARG A 521 -27.61 -12.76 13.72
N PRO A 522 -26.49 -12.13 13.33
CA PRO A 522 -25.81 -12.46 12.08
C PRO A 522 -25.26 -13.91 12.11
N PRO A 523 -25.09 -14.58 10.95
CA PRO A 523 -25.53 -14.18 9.60
C PRO A 523 -26.93 -14.74 9.27
N THR A 524 -27.87 -14.78 10.21
CA THR A 524 -29.18 -15.42 9.96
C THR A 524 -29.98 -14.72 8.85
N ARG A 525 -30.88 -15.46 8.16
CA ARG A 525 -31.77 -14.88 7.12
C ARG A 525 -32.60 -13.69 7.63
N PRO A 526 -33.18 -13.71 8.86
CA PRO A 526 -33.86 -12.55 9.40
C PRO A 526 -32.93 -11.34 9.59
N PHE A 527 -31.68 -11.55 10.05
CA PHE A 527 -30.70 -10.46 10.16
C PHE A 527 -30.39 -9.86 8.80
N ARG A 528 -30.08 -10.68 7.79
CA ARG A 528 -29.79 -10.19 6.42
C ARG A 528 -30.90 -9.31 5.84
N ARG A 529 -32.17 -9.69 6.05
CA ARG A 529 -33.32 -8.89 5.61
C ARG A 529 -33.38 -7.54 6.33
N LYS A 530 -33.18 -7.57 7.66
CA LYS A 530 -33.20 -6.37 8.49
C LYS A 530 -32.04 -5.43 8.14
N PHE A 531 -30.83 -5.96 8.04
CA PHE A 531 -29.64 -5.23 7.60
C PHE A 531 -29.86 -4.59 6.23
N LYS A 532 -30.37 -5.33 5.23
CA LYS A 532 -30.64 -4.79 3.90
C LYS A 532 -31.58 -3.56 3.93
N ALA A 533 -32.66 -3.62 4.70
CA ALA A 533 -33.59 -2.49 4.83
C ALA A 533 -32.92 -1.28 5.49
N SER A 534 -32.22 -1.48 6.61
CA SER A 534 -31.48 -0.42 7.31
C SER A 534 -30.34 0.16 6.44
N HIS A 535 -29.71 -0.69 5.63
CA HIS A 535 -28.69 -0.32 4.64
C HIS A 535 -29.26 0.66 3.62
N GLU A 536 -30.35 0.30 2.96
CA GLU A 536 -31.03 1.14 1.98
C GLU A 536 -31.49 2.48 2.58
N THR A 537 -32.01 2.49 3.82
CA THR A 537 -32.37 3.72 4.53
C THR A 537 -31.17 4.65 4.71
N ILE A 538 -30.04 4.12 5.21
CA ILE A 538 -28.85 4.92 5.51
C ILE A 538 -28.16 5.41 4.24
N LEU A 539 -28.09 4.60 3.18
CA LEU A 539 -27.58 5.04 1.88
C LEU A 539 -28.42 6.21 1.34
N LYS A 540 -29.74 6.09 1.37
CA LYS A 540 -30.65 7.15 0.93
C LYS A 540 -30.46 8.43 1.74
N TRP A 541 -30.31 8.32 3.07
CA TRP A 541 -30.03 9.45 3.94
C TRP A 541 -28.69 10.13 3.60
N ALA A 542 -27.68 9.36 3.20
CA ALA A 542 -26.39 9.87 2.75
C ALA A 542 -26.39 10.38 1.30
N GLY A 543 -27.48 10.23 0.55
CA GLY A 543 -27.56 10.62 -0.86
C GLY A 543 -26.89 9.62 -1.82
N VAL A 544 -26.78 8.36 -1.42
CA VAL A 544 -26.21 7.27 -2.23
C VAL A 544 -27.34 6.36 -2.72
N ASP A 545 -27.39 6.10 -4.03
CA ASP A 545 -28.31 5.11 -4.60
C ASP A 545 -27.90 3.70 -4.12
N ALA A 546 -28.87 2.88 -3.70
CA ALA A 546 -28.64 1.54 -3.19
C ALA A 546 -27.87 0.62 -4.15
N LYS A 547 -27.96 0.86 -5.47
CA LYS A 547 -27.17 0.11 -6.47
C LYS A 547 -25.66 0.34 -6.35
N HIS A 548 -25.25 1.49 -5.80
CA HIS A 548 -23.83 1.83 -5.71
C HIS A 548 -23.14 1.03 -4.62
N TRP A 549 -23.84 0.67 -3.53
CA TRP A 549 -23.25 -0.09 -2.43
C TRP A 549 -24.13 -1.27 -2.03
N ILE A 550 -23.70 -2.47 -2.38
CA ILE A 550 -24.35 -3.71 -2.00
C ILE A 550 -23.38 -4.49 -1.11
N VAL A 551 -23.86 -4.89 0.07
CA VAL A 551 -23.08 -5.65 1.04
C VAL A 551 -23.75 -7.01 1.26
N GLU A 552 -23.03 -8.07 0.92
CA GLU A 552 -23.46 -9.44 1.18
C GLU A 552 -22.82 -9.95 2.47
N ILE A 553 -23.65 -10.46 3.38
CA ILE A 553 -23.20 -11.04 4.65
C ILE A 553 -23.32 -12.56 4.53
N SER A 554 -22.19 -13.20 4.22
CA SER A 554 -22.07 -14.66 4.14
C SER A 554 -22.01 -15.29 5.52
#